data_AF-A0A1Q6V5T0-F1
#
_entry.id   AF-A0A1Q6V5T0-F1
#
_cell.length_a   1.000
_cell.length_b   1.000
_cell.length_c   1.000
_cell.angle_alpha   90.00
_cell.angle_beta   90.00
_cell.angle_gamma   90.00
#
_symmetry.space_group_name_H-M   'P 1'
#
loop_
_entity.id
_entity.type
_entity.pdbx_description
1 polymer ?
#
loop_
_entity_poly.entity_id
_entity_poly.type
_entity_poly.pdbx_seq_one_letter_code
_entity_poly.pdbx_strand_id
1 'polypeptide(L)'
;MFRPAAGQDLLELWFPGVHSDIGGGGPPEGCRLWWNSFQWMQEQAATAGLYFDAEKLNALVAEKPSQAWAEPINSSFQSASWYLGEIWPKLTYCPKLKIRYPRCNFGRHRDIHSGALIDQAALVRIRAPDLAYIPKNLPKTFISSVKALAELSPYLPVP
;
A
#
# COMPACT_ATOMS: atom_id res chain seq x y z
N MET A 1 -9.21 -2.08 -12.99
CA MET A 1 -9.48 -3.01 -11.86
C MET A 1 -9.41 -4.43 -12.39
N PHE A 2 -8.84 -5.36 -11.64
CA PHE A 2 -8.74 -6.74 -12.07
C PHE A 2 -10.14 -7.37 -12.09
N ARG A 3 -10.39 -8.28 -13.03
CA ARG A 3 -11.66 -9.00 -13.13
C ARG A 3 -11.43 -10.44 -12.68
N PRO A 4 -12.10 -10.92 -11.64
CA PRO A 4 -11.97 -12.31 -11.23
C PRO A 4 -12.47 -13.25 -12.34
N ALA A 5 -11.91 -14.45 -12.42
CA ALA A 5 -12.49 -15.51 -13.25
C ALA A 5 -13.83 -15.98 -12.64
N ALA A 6 -14.64 -16.68 -13.44
CA ALA A 6 -15.90 -17.24 -12.94
C ALA A 6 -15.63 -18.16 -11.73
N GLY A 7 -16.33 -17.90 -10.61
CA GLY A 7 -16.17 -18.66 -9.37
C GLY A 7 -15.03 -18.20 -8.45
N GLN A 8 -14.37 -17.06 -8.74
CA GLN A 8 -13.39 -16.45 -7.84
C GLN A 8 -13.97 -15.23 -7.12
N ASP A 9 -13.74 -15.18 -5.81
CA ASP A 9 -13.92 -13.95 -5.02
C ASP A 9 -12.62 -13.13 -5.06
N LEU A 10 -12.74 -11.83 -5.26
CA LEU A 10 -11.60 -10.92 -5.36
C LEU A 10 -11.87 -9.64 -4.58
N LEU A 11 -10.93 -9.31 -3.69
CA LEU A 11 -10.86 -8.03 -3.00
C LEU A 11 -9.46 -7.43 -3.20
N GLU A 12 -9.41 -6.25 -3.82
CA GLU A 12 -8.16 -5.50 -4.03
C GLU A 12 -8.14 -4.27 -3.10
N LEU A 13 -7.10 -4.15 -2.27
CA LEU A 13 -6.96 -3.06 -1.30
C LEU A 13 -5.59 -2.37 -1.44
N TRP A 14 -5.58 -1.04 -1.37
CA TRP A 14 -4.37 -0.23 -1.45
C TRP A 14 -3.88 0.17 -0.06
N PHE A 15 -2.66 -0.25 0.26
CA PHE A 15 -1.97 0.03 1.52
C PHE A 15 -0.91 1.14 1.34
N PRO A 16 -0.54 1.85 2.43
CA PRO A 16 0.54 2.83 2.38
C PRO A 16 1.92 2.15 2.40
N GLY A 17 2.90 2.74 1.69
CA GLY A 17 4.31 2.33 1.75
C GLY A 17 4.87 1.76 0.44
N VAL A 18 6.05 1.15 0.53
CA VAL A 18 6.75 0.47 -0.58
C VAL A 18 6.60 -1.06 -0.48
N HIS A 19 7.28 -1.82 -1.35
CA HIS A 19 7.12 -3.28 -1.45
C HIS A 19 7.28 -4.03 -0.11
N SER A 20 8.33 -3.74 0.65
CA SER A 20 8.61 -4.34 1.96
C SER A 20 7.67 -3.85 3.07
N ASP A 21 7.05 -2.69 2.91
CA ASP A 21 6.03 -2.19 3.84
C ASP A 21 4.70 -2.92 3.67
N ILE A 22 4.53 -3.73 2.62
CA ILE A 22 3.33 -4.56 2.42
C ILE A 22 3.65 -6.04 2.65
N GLY A 23 4.75 -6.52 2.05
CA GLY A 23 5.15 -7.93 2.13
C GLY A 23 5.96 -8.30 3.38
N GLY A 24 6.41 -7.32 4.15
CA GLY A 24 7.36 -7.53 5.24
C GLY A 24 8.78 -7.79 4.76
N GLY A 25 9.61 -8.37 5.65
CA GLY A 25 11.02 -8.66 5.37
C GLY A 25 11.96 -7.45 5.52
N GLY A 26 11.46 -6.32 6.01
CA GLY A 26 12.30 -5.21 6.45
C GLY A 26 13.00 -5.51 7.79
N PRO A 27 13.99 -4.70 8.18
CA PRO A 27 14.61 -4.79 9.49
C PRO A 27 13.56 -4.62 10.61
N PRO A 28 13.77 -5.24 11.78
CA PRO A 28 12.80 -5.17 12.88
C PRO A 28 12.62 -3.74 13.41
N GLU A 29 13.62 -2.87 13.24
CA GLU A 29 13.59 -1.47 13.66
C GLU A 29 13.10 -0.57 12.51
N GLY A 30 11.95 0.08 12.69
CA GLY A 30 11.45 1.13 11.79
C GLY A 30 11.00 0.66 10.40
N CYS A 31 10.73 -0.63 10.20
CA CYS A 31 10.15 -1.16 8.95
C CYS A 31 8.98 -2.12 9.25
N ARG A 32 8.04 -1.67 10.10
CA ARG A 32 6.93 -2.51 10.59
C ARG A 32 5.56 -2.10 10.05
N LEU A 33 5.52 -1.24 9.04
CA LEU A 33 4.27 -0.80 8.38
C LEU A 33 3.50 -1.98 7.75
N TRP A 34 4.21 -3.08 7.41
CA TRP A 34 3.64 -4.35 6.92
C TRP A 34 2.69 -5.03 7.89
N TRP A 35 2.69 -4.63 9.15
CA TRP A 35 1.74 -5.17 10.12
C TRP A 35 0.29 -4.95 9.70
N ASN A 36 -0.01 -3.82 9.05
CA ASN A 36 -1.38 -3.50 8.63
C ASN A 36 -1.86 -4.46 7.54
N SER A 37 -1.05 -4.72 6.52
CA SER A 37 -1.37 -5.69 5.46
C SER A 37 -1.34 -7.13 5.97
N PHE A 38 -0.45 -7.46 6.89
CA PHE A 38 -0.41 -8.78 7.53
C PHE A 38 -1.67 -9.06 8.34
N GLN A 39 -2.10 -8.12 9.19
CA GLN A 39 -3.33 -8.27 9.97
C GLN A 39 -4.54 -8.44 9.04
N TRP A 40 -4.65 -7.60 8.01
CA TRP A 40 -5.72 -7.74 7.02
C TRP A 40 -5.71 -9.12 6.37
N MET A 41 -4.54 -9.58 5.89
CA MET A 41 -4.42 -10.89 5.24
C MET A 41 -4.77 -12.04 6.18
N GLN A 42 -4.34 -11.95 7.44
CA GLN A 42 -4.64 -12.94 8.47
C GLN A 42 -6.16 -13.04 8.70
N GLU A 43 -6.85 -11.91 8.81
CA GLU A 43 -8.31 -11.86 8.97
C GLU A 43 -9.04 -12.44 7.75
N GLN A 44 -8.60 -12.11 6.54
CA GLN A 44 -9.17 -12.67 5.30
C GLN A 44 -8.94 -14.19 5.23
N ALA A 45 -7.73 -14.66 5.54
CA ALA A 45 -7.40 -16.08 5.51
C ALA A 45 -8.17 -16.87 6.58
N ALA A 46 -8.32 -16.33 7.79
CA ALA A 46 -9.15 -16.94 8.83
C ALA A 46 -10.62 -17.05 8.40
N THR A 47 -11.15 -16.00 7.78
CA THR A 47 -12.51 -15.98 7.22
C THR A 47 -12.70 -17.03 6.11
N ALA A 48 -11.65 -17.27 5.32
CA ALA A 48 -11.63 -18.32 4.30
C ALA A 48 -11.41 -19.74 4.87
N GLY A 49 -11.27 -19.90 6.19
CA GLY A 49 -11.13 -21.19 6.86
C GLY A 49 -9.70 -21.64 7.12
N LEU A 50 -8.70 -20.76 6.99
CA LEU A 50 -7.32 -21.09 7.39
C LEU A 50 -7.19 -21.08 8.92
N TYR A 51 -6.75 -22.20 9.48
CA TYR A 51 -6.45 -22.31 10.90
C TYR A 51 -5.05 -21.79 11.21
N PHE A 52 -4.92 -21.04 12.30
CA PHE A 52 -3.66 -20.50 12.79
C PHE A 52 -3.27 -21.17 14.11
N ASP A 53 -1.97 -21.37 14.28
CA ASP A 53 -1.37 -21.75 15.55
C ASP A 53 -1.47 -20.55 16.52
N ALA A 54 -2.33 -20.69 17.53
CA ALA A 54 -2.66 -19.60 18.46
C ALA A 54 -1.45 -19.13 19.26
N GLU A 55 -0.53 -20.03 19.62
CA GLU A 55 0.66 -19.66 20.40
C GLU A 55 1.59 -18.78 19.57
N LYS A 56 1.87 -19.19 18.33
CA LYS A 56 2.71 -18.40 17.41
C LYS A 56 2.08 -17.08 17.04
N LEU A 57 0.77 -17.06 16.81
CA LEU A 57 0.05 -15.84 16.48
C LEU A 57 0.07 -14.86 17.67
N ASN A 58 -0.15 -15.34 18.89
CA ASN A 58 -0.11 -14.50 20.09
C ASN A 58 1.30 -13.96 20.36
N ALA A 59 2.34 -14.78 20.17
CA ALA A 59 3.73 -14.33 20.28
C ALA A 59 4.04 -13.21 19.27
N LEU A 60 3.58 -13.38 18.03
CA LEU A 60 3.72 -12.36 16.99
C LEU A 60 2.97 -11.08 17.39
N VAL A 61 1.68 -11.18 17.74
CA VAL A 61 0.86 -10.02 18.16
C VAL A 61 1.43 -9.30 19.38
N ALA A 62 2.10 -10.00 20.30
CA ALA A 62 2.76 -9.37 21.44
C ALA A 62 3.89 -8.42 21.02
N GLU A 63 4.52 -8.65 19.86
CA GLU A 63 5.54 -7.75 19.33
C GLU A 63 4.94 -6.54 18.61
N LYS A 64 3.63 -6.52 18.31
CA LYS A 64 2.96 -5.49 17.49
C LYS A 64 3.26 -4.07 18.01
N PRO A 65 3.70 -3.13 17.15
CA PRO A 65 3.86 -1.75 17.56
C PRO A 65 2.49 -1.12 17.85
N SER A 66 2.41 -0.27 18.88
CA SER A 66 1.16 0.38 19.32
C SER A 66 0.46 1.16 18.19
N GLN A 67 1.24 1.78 17.31
CA GLN A 67 0.76 2.50 16.12
C GLN A 67 1.44 1.97 14.86
N ALA A 68 1.15 0.71 14.50
CA ALA A 68 1.63 0.09 13.26
C ALA A 68 1.40 0.94 12.00
N TRP A 69 0.28 1.67 11.93
CA TRP A 69 -0.04 2.56 10.81
C TRP A 69 0.83 3.81 10.77
N ALA A 70 1.47 4.20 11.88
CA ALA A 70 2.32 5.40 11.99
C ALA A 70 3.81 5.12 11.73
N GLU A 71 4.19 3.85 11.59
CA GLU A 71 5.57 3.46 11.29
C GLU A 71 6.11 4.18 10.04
N PRO A 72 7.40 4.54 10.01
CA PRO A 72 7.99 5.22 8.87
C PRO A 72 7.93 4.33 7.63
N ILE A 73 7.70 4.96 6.47
CA ILE A 73 7.73 4.28 5.18
C ILE A 73 9.18 3.98 4.85
N ASN A 74 9.45 2.74 4.42
CA ASN A 74 10.81 2.31 4.15
C ASN A 74 11.47 3.17 3.05
N SER A 75 12.62 3.76 3.38
CA SER A 75 13.38 4.68 2.53
C SER A 75 14.49 4.00 1.70
N SER A 76 14.53 2.67 1.62
CA SER A 76 15.57 1.91 0.89
C SER A 76 15.73 2.34 -0.58
N PHE A 77 14.66 2.87 -1.19
CA PHE A 77 14.65 3.38 -2.57
C PHE A 77 14.98 4.87 -2.70
N GLN A 78 15.37 5.56 -1.62
CA GLN A 78 15.77 6.97 -1.65
C GLN A 78 17.29 7.16 -1.82
N SER A 79 18.04 6.07 -2.01
CA SER A 79 19.48 6.13 -2.26
C SER A 79 19.78 6.82 -3.60
N ALA A 80 20.92 7.52 -3.68
CA ALA A 80 21.34 8.25 -4.88
C ALA A 80 21.43 7.36 -6.13
N SER A 81 21.75 6.07 -5.96
CA SER A 81 21.78 5.08 -7.03
C SER A 81 20.41 4.78 -7.63
N TRP A 82 19.33 4.87 -6.85
CA TRP A 82 17.97 4.67 -7.36
C TRP A 82 17.56 5.77 -8.35
N TYR A 83 17.93 7.03 -8.06
CA TYR A 83 17.65 8.16 -8.95
C TYR A 83 18.32 8.01 -10.33
N LEU A 84 19.52 7.41 -10.39
CA LEU A 84 20.14 7.07 -11.67
C LEU A 84 19.29 6.07 -12.47
N GLY A 85 18.69 5.10 -11.78
CA GLY A 85 17.74 4.15 -12.37
C GLY A 85 16.42 4.77 -12.84
N GLU A 86 16.04 5.93 -12.31
CA GLU A 86 14.85 6.68 -12.77
C GLU A 86 15.11 7.45 -14.09
N ILE A 87 16.35 7.90 -14.29
CA ILE A 87 16.78 8.63 -15.49
C ILE A 87 17.24 7.67 -16.60
N TRP A 88 17.59 6.42 -16.26
CA TRP A 88 18.01 5.43 -17.25
C TRP A 88 16.89 5.13 -18.28
N PRO A 89 17.14 5.28 -19.59
CA PRO A 89 16.15 5.06 -20.63
C PRO A 89 15.87 3.56 -20.78
N LYS A 90 14.69 3.12 -20.31
CA LYS A 90 14.24 1.73 -20.44
C LYS A 90 13.37 1.58 -21.69
N LEU A 91 13.67 0.58 -22.52
CA LEU A 91 12.86 0.25 -23.69
C LEU A 91 11.49 -0.28 -23.23
N THR A 92 10.49 0.59 -23.24
CA THR A 92 9.14 0.28 -22.75
C THR A 92 8.23 -0.01 -23.94
N TYR A 93 7.47 -1.10 -23.86
CA TYR A 93 6.49 -1.43 -24.89
C TYR A 93 5.26 -0.52 -24.82
N CYS A 94 4.86 0.04 -25.95
CA CYS A 94 3.66 0.86 -26.08
C CYS A 94 2.59 0.12 -26.87
N PRO A 95 1.50 -0.34 -26.23
CA PRO A 95 0.44 -1.07 -26.91
C PRO A 95 -0.22 -0.30 -28.06
N LYS A 96 -0.38 1.03 -27.92
CA LYS A 96 -1.03 1.88 -28.92
C LYS A 96 -0.27 1.93 -30.25
N LEU A 97 1.05 2.01 -30.19
CA LEU A 97 1.92 2.11 -31.36
C LEU A 97 2.53 0.76 -31.77
N LYS A 98 2.34 -0.29 -30.96
CA LYS A 98 2.95 -1.62 -31.10
C LYS A 98 4.49 -1.61 -31.23
N ILE A 99 5.15 -0.57 -30.73
CA ILE A 99 6.63 -0.43 -30.73
C ILE A 99 7.18 -0.31 -29.31
N ARG A 100 8.48 -0.60 -29.15
CA ARG A 100 9.25 -0.27 -27.95
C ARG A 100 10.00 1.04 -28.18
N TYR A 101 9.92 1.97 -27.23
CA TYR A 101 10.71 3.20 -27.29
C TYR A 101 11.37 3.48 -25.94
N PRO A 102 12.51 4.19 -25.93
CA PRO A 102 13.20 4.55 -24.70
C PRO A 102 12.33 5.51 -23.89
N ARG A 103 12.09 5.15 -22.63
CA ARG A 103 11.34 5.97 -21.69
C ARG A 103 12.05 5.97 -20.34
N CYS A 104 12.22 7.14 -19.76
CA CYS A 104 12.71 7.32 -18.39
C CYS A 104 11.51 7.38 -17.43
N ASN A 105 11.68 6.92 -16.19
CA ASN A 105 10.59 6.75 -15.24
C ASN A 105 10.28 8.02 -14.42
N PHE A 106 11.26 8.88 -14.15
CA PHE A 106 11.09 10.17 -13.46
C PHE A 106 10.11 10.13 -12.26
N GLY A 107 10.33 9.22 -11.30
CA GLY A 107 9.47 9.11 -10.11
C GLY A 107 7.99 8.82 -10.39
N ARG A 108 7.67 8.19 -11.54
CA ARG A 108 6.29 7.84 -11.91
C ARG A 108 5.64 6.96 -10.85
N HIS A 109 4.46 7.38 -10.39
CA HIS A 109 3.62 6.61 -9.50
C HIS A 109 2.67 5.69 -10.28
N ARG A 110 2.07 4.73 -9.57
CA ARG A 110 1.01 3.89 -10.13
C ARG A 110 -0.33 4.62 -10.06
N ASP A 111 -1.11 4.48 -11.12
CA ASP A 111 -2.44 5.09 -11.22
C ASP A 111 -3.45 4.27 -10.41
N ILE A 112 -4.12 4.91 -9.46
CA ILE A 112 -5.24 4.33 -8.71
C ILE A 112 -6.52 4.67 -9.48
N HIS A 113 -7.26 3.64 -9.87
CA HIS A 113 -8.48 3.80 -10.66
C HIS A 113 -9.67 4.17 -9.75
N SER A 114 -10.65 4.89 -10.29
CA SER A 114 -11.93 5.11 -9.61
C SER A 114 -12.56 3.78 -9.19
N GLY A 115 -13.14 3.76 -8.00
CA GLY A 115 -13.68 2.58 -7.32
C GLY A 115 -12.64 1.72 -6.59
N ALA A 116 -11.34 1.98 -6.71
CA ALA A 116 -10.32 1.24 -5.96
C ALA A 116 -10.44 1.50 -4.46
N LEU A 117 -10.30 0.46 -3.65
CA LEU A 117 -10.43 0.56 -2.20
C LEU A 117 -9.10 0.93 -1.54
N ILE A 118 -9.13 1.91 -0.64
CA ILE A 118 -7.99 2.32 0.17
C ILE A 118 -8.13 1.76 1.59
N ASP A 119 -7.06 1.16 2.10
CA ASP A 119 -7.01 0.59 3.46
C ASP A 119 -7.10 1.66 4.55
N GLN A 120 -7.65 1.28 5.70
CA GLN A 120 -7.78 2.15 6.87
C GLN A 120 -6.44 2.75 7.32
N ALA A 121 -5.33 2.00 7.27
CA ALA A 121 -4.03 2.53 7.67
C ALA A 121 -3.61 3.72 6.79
N ALA A 122 -3.87 3.67 5.49
CA ALA A 122 -3.61 4.81 4.60
C ALA A 122 -4.51 6.01 4.93
N LEU A 123 -5.79 5.77 5.25
CA LEU A 123 -6.75 6.83 5.60
C LEU A 123 -6.39 7.51 6.93
N VAL A 124 -6.01 6.73 7.94
CA VAL A 124 -5.56 7.25 9.25
C VAL A 124 -4.29 8.09 9.08
N ARG A 125 -3.33 7.63 8.27
CA ARG A 125 -2.11 8.41 7.96
C ARG A 125 -2.42 9.73 7.27
N ILE A 126 -3.41 9.77 6.37
CA ILE A 126 -3.85 11.02 5.72
C ILE A 126 -4.42 12.01 6.75
N ARG A 127 -5.12 11.52 7.78
CA ARG A 127 -5.69 12.36 8.85
C ARG A 127 -4.65 12.81 9.86
N ALA A 128 -3.66 11.97 10.18
CA ALA A 128 -2.66 12.25 11.18
C ALA A 128 -1.80 13.48 10.79
N PRO A 129 -1.87 14.58 11.56
CA PRO A 129 -1.12 15.80 11.25
C PRO A 129 0.40 15.59 11.36
N ASP A 130 0.83 14.72 12.28
CA ASP A 130 2.24 14.49 12.62
C ASP A 130 3.05 13.84 11.50
N LEU A 131 2.40 13.05 10.63
CA LEU A 131 3.07 12.28 9.57
C LEU A 131 3.17 13.05 8.24
N ALA A 132 2.47 14.17 8.09
CA ALA A 132 2.38 14.95 6.85
C ALA A 132 2.19 14.10 5.57
N TYR A 133 1.42 13.01 5.66
CA TYR A 133 1.30 12.02 4.59
C TYR A 133 0.36 12.50 3.48
N ILE A 134 0.94 12.86 2.32
CA ILE A 134 0.21 13.35 1.15
C ILE A 134 0.58 12.50 -0.07
N PRO A 135 -0.16 11.40 -0.34
CA PRO A 135 0.11 10.53 -1.47
C PRO A 135 -0.12 11.26 -2.81
N LYS A 136 0.87 11.21 -3.71
CA LYS A 136 0.82 11.87 -5.03
C LYS A 136 -0.14 11.21 -6.01
N ASN A 137 -0.48 9.94 -5.77
CA ASN A 137 -1.32 9.09 -6.63
C ASN A 137 -2.81 9.14 -6.27
N LEU A 138 -3.21 9.98 -5.30
CA LEU A 138 -4.61 10.18 -4.93
C LEU A 138 -5.09 11.59 -5.30
N PRO A 139 -6.37 11.75 -5.70
CA PRO A 139 -6.95 13.06 -5.94
C PRO A 139 -6.91 13.93 -4.68
N LYS A 140 -6.56 15.22 -4.83
CA LYS A 140 -6.55 16.16 -3.70
C LYS A 140 -7.93 16.31 -3.04
N THR A 141 -9.00 16.24 -3.84
CA THR A 141 -10.39 16.27 -3.37
C THR A 141 -10.69 15.10 -2.44
N PHE A 142 -10.21 13.89 -2.77
CA PHE A 142 -10.34 12.71 -1.93
C PHE A 142 -9.55 12.85 -0.62
N ILE A 143 -8.32 13.36 -0.69
CA ILE A 143 -7.52 13.61 0.52
C ILE A 143 -8.23 14.60 1.45
N SER A 144 -8.80 15.68 0.90
CA SER A 144 -9.58 16.65 1.66
C SER A 144 -10.86 16.04 2.26
N SER A 145 -11.57 15.19 1.51
CA SER A 145 -12.77 14.52 2.04
C SER A 145 -12.41 13.57 3.18
N VAL A 146 -11.35 12.78 3.05
CA VAL A 146 -10.87 11.87 4.10
C VAL A 146 -10.52 12.62 5.39
N LYS A 147 -9.93 13.81 5.28
CA LYS A 147 -9.64 14.68 6.44
C LYS A 147 -10.90 15.23 7.12
N ALA A 148 -11.97 15.45 6.36
CA ALA A 148 -13.23 16.00 6.85
C ALA A 148 -14.18 14.93 7.44
N LEU A 149 -13.96 13.64 7.16
CA LEU A 149 -14.80 12.56 7.69
C LEU A 149 -14.69 12.47 9.22
N ALA A 150 -15.84 12.36 9.89
CA ALA A 150 -15.90 12.14 11.33
C ALA A 150 -15.35 10.75 11.69
N GLU A 151 -15.87 9.71 11.04
CA GLU A 151 -15.48 8.31 11.24
C GLU A 151 -14.81 7.73 9.99
N LEU A 152 -13.85 6.83 10.20
CA LEU A 152 -13.15 6.12 9.12
C LEU A 152 -13.69 4.70 8.99
N SER A 153 -14.19 4.38 7.79
CA SER A 153 -14.49 3.01 7.38
C SER A 153 -13.20 2.15 7.31
N PRO A 154 -13.28 0.82 7.49
CA PRO A 154 -12.16 -0.10 7.26
C PRO A 154 -11.57 0.02 5.85
N TYR A 155 -12.39 0.38 4.86
CA TYR A 155 -11.95 0.68 3.50
C TYR A 155 -12.83 1.77 2.89
N LEU A 156 -12.23 2.62 2.05
CA LEU A 156 -12.93 3.70 1.35
C LEU A 156 -12.63 3.66 -0.15
N PRO A 157 -13.66 3.64 -1.03
CA PRO A 157 -13.43 3.70 -2.46
C PRO A 157 -12.98 5.10 -2.91
N VAL A 158 -12.04 5.13 -3.84
CA VAL A 158 -11.67 6.36 -4.55
C VAL A 158 -12.82 6.76 -5.49
N PRO A 159 -13.22 8.05 -5.53
CA PRO A 159 -14.27 8.54 -6.43
C PRO A 159 -13.92 8.36 -7.91
#